data_AF-A0A7X3HBH9-F1
#
_entry.id   AF-A0A7X3HBH9-F1
#
_cell.length_a   1.000
_cell.length_b   1.000
_cell.length_c   1.000
_cell.angle_alpha   90.00
_cell.angle_beta   90.00
_cell.angle_gamma   90.00
#
_symmetry.space_group_name_H-M   'P 1'
#
loop_
_entity.id
_entity.type
_entity.pdbx_description
1 polymer ?
#
loop_
_entity_poly.entity_id
_entity_poly.type
_entity_poly.pdbx_seq_one_letter_code
_entity_poly.pdbx_strand_id
1 'polypeptide(L)'
;LPSAQAAQRYDLALLADCLEHLPKRTGLELLGGIRNLNASRIAVLVDLAACGWQDTDFFALALQATETFQREGQVLHLFTYDLHEYKQVPDWLNAKFWANPENFGKYWW
;
A
#
# COMPACT_ATOMS: atom_id res chain seq x y z
N LEU A 1 13.60 -7.32 9.57
CA LEU A 1 14.81 -7.08 8.74
C LEU A 1 16.01 -6.94 9.67
N PRO A 2 17.23 -7.36 9.28
CA PRO A 2 18.42 -7.03 10.06
C PRO A 2 18.56 -5.51 10.17
N SER A 3 19.17 -5.03 11.25
CA SER A 3 19.14 -3.62 11.65
C SER A 3 19.64 -2.65 10.58
N ALA A 4 20.66 -3.05 9.81
CA ALA A 4 21.19 -2.25 8.72
C ALA A 4 20.17 -2.02 7.59
N GLN A 5 19.41 -3.04 7.20
CA GLN A 5 18.40 -2.94 6.15
C GLN A 5 17.11 -2.28 6.65
N ALA A 6 16.76 -2.47 7.93
CA ALA A 6 15.58 -1.84 8.52
C ALA A 6 15.67 -0.31 8.53
N ALA A 7 16.88 0.25 8.59
CA ALA A 7 17.14 1.69 8.57
C ALA A 7 17.26 2.29 7.15
N GLN A 8 17.20 1.47 6.11
CA GLN A 8 17.33 1.93 4.72
C GLN A 8 15.97 2.17 4.06
N ARG A 9 15.99 3.13 3.13
CA ARG A 9 14.90 3.34 2.18
C ARG A 9 15.24 2.70 0.83
N TYR A 10 14.23 2.10 0.24
CA TYR A 10 14.26 1.43 -1.04
C TYR A 10 13.17 2.03 -1.93
N ASP A 11 13.42 2.00 -3.24
CA ASP A 11 12.48 2.51 -4.23
C ASP A 11 11.23 1.63 -4.39
N LEU A 12 11.36 0.34 -4.09
CA LEU A 12 10.31 -0.67 -4.21
C LEU A 12 10.57 -1.81 -3.23
N ALA A 13 9.50 -2.31 -2.60
CA ALA A 13 9.48 -3.60 -1.94
C ALA A 13 8.57 -4.59 -2.70
N LEU A 14 9.10 -5.77 -3.00
CA LEU A 14 8.34 -6.88 -3.57
C LEU A 14 8.17 -7.96 -2.51
N LEU A 15 6.92 -8.35 -2.25
CA LEU A 15 6.58 -9.48 -1.38
C LEU A 15 5.87 -10.53 -2.23
N ALA A 16 6.42 -11.74 -2.24
CA ALA A 16 5.84 -12.90 -2.92
C ALA A 16 6.12 -14.14 -2.08
N ASP A 17 5.16 -15.07 -2.02
CA ASP A 17 5.26 -16.32 -1.26
C ASP A 17 5.76 -16.08 0.18
N CYS A 18 5.10 -15.15 0.87
CA CYS A 18 5.54 -14.65 2.17
C CYS A 18 4.39 -14.55 3.16
N LEU A 19 3.27 -13.95 2.75
CA LEU A 19 2.14 -13.72 3.63
C LEU A 19 1.37 -15.01 3.94
N GLU A 20 1.47 -16.00 3.06
CA GLU A 20 0.95 -17.35 3.18
C GLU A 20 1.56 -18.11 4.36
N HIS A 21 2.82 -17.78 4.70
CA HIS A 21 3.60 -18.47 5.74
C HIS A 21 3.65 -17.69 7.06
N LEU A 22 2.95 -16.56 7.15
CA LEU A 22 2.99 -15.68 8.31
C LEU A 22 1.64 -15.61 9.02
N PRO A 23 1.63 -15.59 10.37
CA PRO A 23 0.43 -15.20 11.10
C PRO A 23 -0.04 -13.81 10.64
N LYS A 24 -1.36 -13.65 10.49
CA LYS A 24 -2.01 -12.43 9.97
C LYS A 24 -1.45 -11.14 10.59
N ARG A 25 -1.35 -11.12 11.91
CA ARG A 25 -0.82 -9.97 12.66
C ARG A 25 0.61 -9.62 12.26
N THR A 26 1.49 -10.61 12.16
CA THR A 26 2.89 -10.41 11.76
C THR A 26 3.00 -9.88 10.35
N GLY A 27 2.16 -10.38 9.42
CA GLY A 27 2.14 -9.87 8.05
C GLY A 27 1.62 -8.43 7.95
N LEU A 28 0.64 -8.04 8.78
CA LEU A 28 0.20 -6.63 8.88
C LEU A 28 1.30 -5.71 9.40
N GLU A 29 2.01 -6.13 10.46
CA GLU A 29 3.15 -5.40 11.01
C GLU A 29 4.28 -5.25 9.98
N LEU A 30 4.54 -6.31 9.19
CA LEU A 30 5.52 -6.30 8.10
C LEU A 30 5.13 -5.31 6.99
N LEU A 31 3.92 -5.42 6.44
CA LEU A 31 3.46 -4.54 5.36
C LEU A 31 3.39 -3.08 5.79
N GLY A 32 2.82 -2.81 6.97
CA GLY A 32 2.75 -1.47 7.54
C GLY A 32 4.13 -0.88 7.81
N GLY A 33 5.05 -1.69 8.35
CA GLY A 33 6.44 -1.30 8.57
C GLY A 33 7.15 -0.93 7.27
N ILE A 34 7.07 -1.80 6.25
CA ILE A 34 7.68 -1.55 4.94
C ILE A 34 7.11 -0.26 4.32
N ARG A 35 5.79 -0.10 4.31
CA ARG A 35 5.10 1.07 3.74
C ARG A 35 5.51 2.38 4.40
N ASN A 36 5.65 2.37 5.73
CA ASN A 36 5.89 3.59 6.48
C ASN A 36 7.37 3.96 6.57
N LEU A 37 8.25 2.96 6.60
CA LEU A 37 9.66 3.16 6.95
C LEU A 37 10.62 2.88 5.80
N ASN A 38 10.31 1.91 4.93
CA ASN A 38 11.30 1.33 4.02
C ASN A 38 11.05 1.62 2.55
N ALA A 39 9.81 1.68 2.05
CA ALA A 39 9.56 1.83 0.62
C ALA A 39 8.37 2.74 0.31
N SER A 40 8.54 3.62 -0.68
CA SER A 40 7.45 4.44 -1.22
C SER A 40 6.57 3.67 -2.21
N ARG A 41 7.04 2.52 -2.71
CA ARG A 41 6.29 1.62 -3.59
C ARG A 41 6.32 0.20 -3.06
N ILE A 42 5.20 -0.50 -3.18
CA ILE A 42 5.08 -1.90 -2.77
C ILE A 42 4.32 -2.67 -3.85
N ALA A 43 4.79 -3.88 -4.13
CA ALA A 43 4.04 -4.90 -4.87
C ALA A 43 3.93 -6.15 -4.00
N VAL A 44 2.72 -6.66 -3.83
CA VAL A 44 2.43 -7.90 -3.11
C VAL A 44 1.77 -8.87 -4.06
N LEU A 45 2.41 -10.02 -4.27
CA LEU A 45 1.82 -11.19 -4.90
C LEU A 45 1.40 -12.15 -3.80
N VAL A 46 0.11 -12.47 -3.75
CA VAL A 46 -0.46 -13.34 -2.72
C VAL A 46 -1.46 -14.32 -3.30
N ASP A 47 -1.40 -15.56 -2.85
CA ASP A 47 -2.45 -16.55 -3.05
C ASP A 47 -3.49 -16.42 -1.92
N LEU A 48 -4.61 -15.76 -2.21
CA LEU A 48 -5.68 -15.53 -1.23
C LEU A 48 -6.37 -16.84 -0.80
N ALA A 49 -6.37 -17.87 -1.64
CA ALA A 49 -6.97 -19.16 -1.30
C ALA A 49 -6.07 -19.98 -0.35
N ALA A 50 -4.76 -19.74 -0.39
CA ALA A 50 -3.78 -20.42 0.45
C ALA A 50 -3.53 -19.71 1.80
N CYS A 51 -4.17 -18.57 2.06
CA CYS A 51 -3.92 -17.79 3.28
C CYS A 51 -5.18 -17.21 3.91
N GLY A 52 -5.06 -16.71 5.15
CA GLY A 52 -6.15 -16.04 5.88
C GLY A 52 -6.31 -14.56 5.52
N TRP A 53 -5.91 -14.13 4.32
CA TRP A 53 -6.02 -12.74 3.89
C TRP A 53 -7.22 -12.52 2.98
N GLN A 54 -7.81 -11.34 3.09
CA GLN A 54 -8.85 -10.83 2.20
C GLN A 54 -8.31 -9.59 1.47
N ASP A 55 -8.91 -9.28 0.33
CA ASP A 55 -8.67 -8.06 -0.44
C ASP A 55 -8.77 -6.78 0.44
N THR A 56 -9.77 -6.76 1.32
CA THR A 56 -10.02 -5.65 2.26
C THR A 56 -8.85 -5.35 3.19
N ASP A 57 -8.04 -6.35 3.54
CA ASP A 57 -6.85 -6.15 4.37
C ASP A 57 -5.76 -5.35 3.63
N PHE A 58 -5.65 -5.52 2.31
CA PHE A 58 -4.74 -4.77 1.47
C PHE A 58 -5.26 -3.36 1.23
N PHE A 59 -6.58 -3.20 1.03
CA PHE A 59 -7.21 -1.89 0.90
C PHE A 59 -7.07 -1.04 2.17
N ALA A 60 -7.19 -1.65 3.35
CA ALA A 60 -6.94 -0.98 4.63
C ALA A 60 -5.51 -0.45 4.77
N LEU A 61 -4.57 -1.06 4.05
CA LEU A 61 -3.18 -0.63 3.96
C LEU A 61 -2.90 0.30 2.78
N ALA A 62 -3.94 0.80 2.10
CA ALA A 62 -3.87 1.67 0.93
C ALA A 62 -3.32 1.02 -0.34
N LEU A 63 -3.17 -0.32 -0.36
CA LEU A 63 -2.85 -1.03 -1.59
C LEU A 63 -4.09 -1.15 -2.46
N GLN A 64 -3.91 -1.23 -3.77
CA GLN A 64 -4.95 -1.40 -4.77
C GLN A 64 -4.77 -2.76 -5.45
N ALA A 65 -5.87 -3.44 -5.76
CA ALA A 65 -5.83 -4.64 -6.60
C ALA A 65 -5.50 -4.23 -8.03
N THR A 66 -4.44 -4.79 -8.61
CA THR A 66 -3.96 -4.40 -9.94
C THR A 66 -4.19 -5.52 -10.94
N GLU A 67 -3.73 -6.75 -10.65
CA GLU A 67 -3.77 -7.86 -11.59
C GLU A 67 -4.03 -9.20 -10.89
N THR A 68 -4.37 -10.23 -11.67
CA THR A 68 -4.46 -11.61 -11.21
C THR A 68 -3.80 -12.56 -12.21
N PHE A 69 -2.96 -13.45 -11.72
CA PHE A 69 -2.21 -14.42 -12.50
C PHE A 69 -2.68 -15.83 -12.18
N GLN A 70 -2.84 -16.67 -13.20
CA GLN A 70 -3.22 -18.07 -13.04
C GLN A 70 -2.11 -18.98 -13.53
N ARG A 71 -1.72 -19.96 -12.71
CA ARG A 71 -0.71 -20.96 -13.07
C ARG A 71 -0.99 -22.28 -12.37
N GLU A 72 -1.13 -23.37 -13.13
CA GLU A 72 -1.15 -24.75 -12.58
C GLU A 72 -2.15 -24.96 -11.42
N GLY A 73 -3.30 -24.28 -11.45
CA GLY A 73 -4.33 -24.35 -10.40
C GLY A 73 -4.16 -23.34 -9.25
N GLN A 74 -3.06 -22.58 -9.23
CA GLN A 74 -2.84 -21.46 -8.33
C GLN A 74 -3.34 -20.15 -8.95
N VAL A 75 -3.89 -19.28 -8.11
CA VAL A 75 -4.29 -17.91 -8.47
C VAL A 75 -3.53 -16.92 -7.58
N LEU A 76 -2.66 -16.11 -8.19
CA LEU A 76 -1.93 -15.05 -7.49
C LEU A 76 -2.59 -13.70 -7.75
N HIS A 77 -2.91 -12.99 -6.70
CA HIS A 77 -3.42 -11.63 -6.75
C HIS A 77 -2.27 -10.64 -6.55
N LEU A 78 -2.18 -9.64 -7.42
CA LEU A 78 -1.25 -8.54 -7.29
C LEU A 78 -1.95 -7.33 -6.67
N PHE A 79 -1.42 -6.89 -5.53
CA PHE A 79 -1.77 -5.65 -4.89
C PHE A 79 -0.58 -4.69 -4.92
N THR A 80 -0.82 -3.42 -5.27
CA THR A 80 0.25 -2.41 -5.36
C THR A 80 -0.05 -1.18 -4.53
N TYR A 81 0.99 -0.51 -4.07
CA TYR A 81 0.93 0.80 -3.45
C TYR A 81 2.01 1.68 -4.05
N ASP A 82 1.67 2.92 -4.38
CA ASP A 82 2.61 3.98 -4.73
C ASP A 82 2.25 5.25 -3.97
N LEU A 83 3.16 5.73 -3.12
CA LEU A 83 2.98 6.95 -2.34
C LEU A 83 2.73 8.19 -3.22
N HIS A 84 3.29 8.24 -4.42
CA HIS A 84 3.12 9.36 -5.34
C HIS A 84 1.70 9.41 -5.92
N GLU A 85 1.13 8.25 -6.24
CA GLU A 85 -0.15 8.14 -6.95
C GLU A 85 -1.33 7.80 -6.02
N TYR A 86 -1.05 7.49 -4.75
CA TYR A 86 -2.05 7.01 -3.79
C TYR A 86 -3.25 7.96 -3.61
N LYS A 87 -3.01 9.27 -3.61
CA LYS A 87 -4.06 10.28 -3.45
C LYS A 87 -4.00 11.29 -4.58
N GLN A 88 -4.98 11.22 -5.47
CA GLN A 88 -5.24 12.28 -6.43
C GLN A 88 -5.75 13.52 -5.69
N VAL A 89 -5.27 14.70 -6.09
CA VAL A 89 -5.81 15.97 -5.62
C VAL A 89 -7.22 16.11 -6.22
N PRO A 90 -8.28 16.12 -5.41
CA PRO A 90 -9.63 16.22 -5.95
C PRO A 90 -9.90 17.62 -6.51
N ASP A 91 -10.73 17.72 -7.54
CA ASP A 91 -11.11 18.99 -8.19
C ASP A 91 -11.80 20.00 -7.26
N TRP A 92 -12.34 19.54 -6.13
CA TRP A 92 -12.94 20.43 -5.13
C TRP A 92 -11.90 21.00 -4.15
N LEU A 93 -10.68 20.46 -4.12
CA LEU A 93 -9.60 20.95 -3.26
C LEU A 93 -8.82 22.08 -3.95
N ASN A 94 -9.54 23.15 -4.29
CA ASN A 94 -8.97 24.39 -4.79
C ASN A 94 -9.77 25.59 -4.28
N ALA A 95 -9.28 26.80 -4.56
CA ALA A 95 -9.90 28.03 -4.09
C ALA A 95 -11.36 28.18 -4.52
N LYS A 96 -11.77 27.63 -5.68
CA LYS A 96 -13.12 27.83 -6.25
C LYS A 96 -14.24 27.27 -5.37
N PHE A 97 -13.97 26.17 -4.66
CA PHE A 97 -14.95 25.46 -3.83
C PHE A 97 -14.67 25.57 -2.33
N TRP A 98 -13.67 26.38 -1.95
CA TRP A 98 -13.37 26.64 -0.54
C TRP A 98 -14.43 27.56 0.08
N ALA A 99 -14.76 27.37 1.36
CA ALA A 99 -15.80 28.15 2.06
C ALA A 99 -15.48 29.66 2.17
N ASN A 100 -14.25 30.07 1.83
CA ASN A 100 -13.76 31.43 1.72
C ASN A 100 -12.62 31.47 0.68
N PRO A 101 -12.94 31.55 -0.63
CA PRO A 101 -11.98 31.46 -1.72
C PRO A 101 -10.82 32.47 -1.61
N GLU A 102 -11.12 33.67 -1.10
CA GLU A 102 -10.14 34.75 -0.96
C GLU A 102 -9.06 34.46 0.09
N ASN A 103 -9.30 33.57 1.05
CA ASN A 103 -8.34 33.15 2.07
C ASN A 103 -7.66 31.81 1.78
N PHE A 104 -7.97 31.16 0.64
CA PHE A 104 -7.37 29.88 0.27
C PHE A 104 -5.84 29.96 0.21
N GLY A 105 -5.15 29.13 0.99
CA GLY A 105 -3.69 29.05 1.04
C GLY A 105 -2.98 30.25 1.67
N LYS A 106 -3.72 31.26 2.18
CA LYS A 106 -3.14 32.46 2.80
C LYS A 106 -2.89 32.32 4.30
N TYR A 107 -3.80 31.65 5.00
CA TYR A 107 -3.72 31.45 6.44
C TYR A 107 -3.75 29.96 6.74
N TRP A 108 -2.83 29.54 7.60
CA TRP A 108 -2.81 28.21 8.19
C TRP A 108 -2.93 28.48 9.67
N TRP A 109 -4.16 28.27 10.20
CA TRP A 109 -4.67 28.73 11.51
C TRP A 109 -4.54 30.24 11.78
#